data_AF-A0A512BKS9-F1
#
_entry.id   AF-A0A512BKS9-F1
#
_cell.length_a   1.000
_cell.length_b   1.000
_cell.length_c   1.000
_cell.angle_alpha   90.00
_cell.angle_beta   90.00
_cell.angle_gamma   90.00
#
_symmetry.space_group_name_H-M   'P 1'
#
loop_
_entity.id
_entity.type
_entity.pdbx_description
1 polymer ?
#
loop_
_entity_poly.entity_id
_entity_poly.type
_entity_poly.pdbx_seq_one_letter_code
_entity_poly.pdbx_strand_id
1 'polypeptide(L)' 'MARPKEAAVDEQSILAALDGRLTKFKLPKRVVFVDDLPRNTMGKVQKNVLREKFADLYTPPARAS' A
#
# COMPACT_ATOMS: atom_id res chain seq x y z
N MET A 1 -6.86 13.23 28.77
CA MET A 1 -6.76 11.84 28.30
C MET A 1 -5.84 11.80 27.09
N ALA A 2 -4.59 11.37 27.29
CA ALA A 2 -3.63 11.22 26.20
C ALA A 2 -3.97 9.94 25.42
N ARG A 3 -4.22 10.08 24.10
CA ARG A 3 -4.41 8.95 23.19
C ARG A 3 -3.10 8.14 23.21
N PRO A 4 -3.12 6.83 23.52
CA PRO A 4 -1.90 6.04 23.59
C PRO A 4 -1.21 6.08 22.22
N LYS A 5 0.11 6.27 22.27
CA LYS A 5 1.04 6.36 21.13
C LYS A 5 0.67 5.32 20.09
N GLU A 6 0.05 5.80 19.02
CA GLU A 6 -0.38 5.02 17.86
C GLU A 6 0.82 4.18 17.45
N ALA A 7 0.71 2.85 17.60
CA ALA A 7 1.71 1.94 17.06
C ALA A 7 1.69 2.20 15.55
N ALA A 8 2.68 2.95 15.07
CA ALA A 8 2.77 3.37 13.68
C ALA A 8 2.68 2.09 12.82
N VAL A 9 1.57 1.94 12.11
CA VAL A 9 1.34 0.76 11.29
C VAL A 9 2.32 0.86 10.13
N ASP A 10 3.31 -0.02 10.13
CA ASP A 10 4.31 -0.12 9.06
C ASP A 10 3.92 -1.22 8.04
N GLU A 11 4.48 -1.13 6.84
CA GLU A 11 4.35 -2.13 5.78
C GLU A 11 4.64 -3.56 6.30
N GLN A 12 5.70 -3.75 7.08
CA GLN A 12 6.07 -5.07 7.61
C GLN A 12 5.03 -5.63 8.58
N SER A 13 4.43 -4.77 9.42
CA SER A 13 3.41 -5.20 10.37
C SER A 13 2.14 -5.66 9.65
N ILE A 14 1.77 -5.00 8.54
CA ILE A 14 0.63 -5.42 7.70
C ILE A 14 0.94 -6.75 7.02
N LEU A 15 2.13 -6.91 6.42
CA LEU A 15 2.52 -8.16 5.76
C LEU A 15 2.57 -9.33 6.75
N ALA A 16 3.12 -9.12 7.94
CA ALA A 16 3.16 -10.14 9.00
C ALA A 16 1.75 -10.53 9.48
N ALA A 17 0.81 -9.58 9.54
CA ALA A 17 -0.57 -9.86 9.90
C ALA A 17 -1.33 -10.67 8.83
N LEU A 18 -0.88 -10.62 7.56
CA LEU A 18 -1.42 -11.41 6.45
C LEU A 18 -0.74 -12.78 6.33
N ASP A 19 0.48 -12.93 6.83
CA ASP A 19 1.21 -14.20 6.86
C ASP A 19 0.43 -15.23 7.71
N GLY A 20 0.31 -16.46 7.20
CA GLY A 20 -0.51 -17.51 7.81
C GLY A 20 -2.03 -17.39 7.55
N ARG A 21 -2.54 -16.23 7.13
CA ARG A 21 -3.94 -16.05 6.66
C ARG A 21 -4.06 -16.20 5.15
N LEU A 22 -3.01 -15.80 4.45
CA LEU A 22 -2.87 -15.93 3.01
C LEU A 22 -1.66 -16.80 2.68
N THR A 23 -1.74 -17.48 1.55
CA THR A 23 -0.59 -18.17 0.96
C THR A 23 0.42 -17.14 0.44
N LYS A 24 1.71 -17.50 0.40
CA LYS A 24 2.79 -16.60 -0.05
C LYS A 24 2.54 -15.96 -1.42
N PHE A 25 1.88 -16.66 -2.33
CA PHE A 25 1.57 -16.14 -3.67
C PHE A 25 0.46 -15.08 -3.69
N LYS A 26 -0.36 -14.97 -2.64
CA LYS A 26 -1.42 -13.97 -2.49
C LYS A 26 -1.01 -12.77 -1.66
N LEU A 27 0.16 -12.82 -1.02
CA LEU A 27 0.66 -11.68 -0.26
C LEU A 27 1.03 -10.54 -1.22
N PRO A 28 0.66 -9.29 -0.89
CA PRO A 28 1.05 -8.14 -1.68
C PRO A 28 2.57 -7.96 -1.60
N LYS A 29 3.19 -7.55 -2.71
CA LYS A 29 4.64 -7.26 -2.75
C LYS A 29 5.00 -5.94 -2.09
N ARG A 30 4.06 -5.00 -2.07
CA ARG A 30 4.21 -3.66 -1.51
C ARG A 30 2.92 -3.21 -0.83
N VAL A 31 3.07 -2.48 0.27
CA VAL A 31 1.99 -1.73 0.92
C VAL A 31 2.34 -0.26 0.87
N VAL A 32 1.45 0.54 0.26
CA VAL A 32 1.65 1.99 0.16
C VAL A 32 0.58 2.69 0.98
N PHE A 33 1.02 3.57 1.88
CA PHE A 33 0.15 4.43 2.65
C PHE A 33 -0.10 5.73 1.89
N VAL A 34 -1.36 6.14 1.82
CA VAL A 34 -1.80 7.38 1.20
C VAL A 34 -2.79 8.06 2.14
N ASP A 35 -2.79 9.39 2.18
CA ASP A 35 -3.70 10.15 3.03
C ASP A 35 -5.17 9.94 2.64
N ASP A 36 -5.45 9.82 1.33
CA ASP A 36 -6.79 9.52 0.83
C ASP A 36 -6.75 8.68 -0.46
N LEU A 37 -7.79 7.86 -0.62
CA LEU A 37 -8.00 7.07 -1.84
C LEU A 37 -8.75 7.93 -2.86
N PRO A 38 -8.23 8.10 -4.10
CA PRO A 38 -8.93 8.87 -5.11
C PRO A 38 -10.28 8.24 -5.40
N ARG A 39 -11.36 9.01 -5.22
CA ARG A 39 -12.75 8.57 -5.44
C ARG A 39 -13.41 9.38 -6.55
N ASN A 40 -14.41 8.81 -7.20
CA ASN A 40 -15.25 9.53 -8.14
C ASN A 40 -16.39 10.28 -7.41
N THR A 41 -17.23 11.00 -8.15
CA THR A 41 -18.38 11.73 -7.61
C THR A 41 -19.36 10.84 -6.82
N MET A 42 -19.40 9.54 -7.13
CA MET A 42 -20.21 8.55 -6.43
C MET A 42 -19.46 7.84 -5.28
N GLY A 43 -18.27 8.32 -4.90
CA GLY A 43 -17.47 7.76 -3.82
C GLY A 43 -16.74 6.45 -4.12
N LYS A 44 -16.79 5.93 -5.36
CA LYS A 44 -16.07 4.71 -5.76
C LYS A 44 -14.59 5.01 -5.96
N VAL A 45 -13.74 4.11 -5.46
CA VAL A 45 -12.28 4.24 -5.63
C VAL A 45 -11.89 4.12 -7.11
N GLN A 46 -11.15 5.10 -7.58
CA GLN A 46 -10.66 5.20 -8.95
C GLN A 46 -9.34 4.44 -9.10
N LYS A 47 -9.43 3.13 -9.37
CA LYS A 47 -8.26 2.25 -9.50
C LYS A 47 -7.34 2.62 -10.67
N ASN A 48 -7.86 3.21 -11.75
CA ASN A 48 -7.04 3.69 -12.87
C ASN A 48 -6.05 4.76 -12.42
N VAL A 49 -6.52 5.77 -11.68
CA VAL A 49 -5.67 6.84 -11.13
C VAL A 49 -4.60 6.26 -10.20
N LEU A 50 -4.96 5.27 -9.37
CA LEU A 50 -3.97 4.59 -8.51
C LEU A 50 -2.92 3.84 -9.34
N ARG A 51 -3.31 3.15 -10.41
CA ARG A 51 -2.36 2.44 -11.28
C ARG A 51 -1.42 3.40 -12.01
N GLU A 52 -1.91 4.55 -12.44
CA GLU A 52 -1.09 5.60 -13.06
C GLU A 52 -0.11 6.21 -12.06
N LYS A 53 -0.59 6.58 -10.87
CA LYS A 53 0.26 7.12 -9.78
C LYS A 53 1.38 6.18 -9.36
N PHE A 54 1.17 4.87 -9.45
CA PHE A 54 2.12 3.84 -9.06
C PHE A 54 2.61 2.99 -10.25
N ALA A 55 2.58 3.54 -11.47
CA ALA A 55 2.97 2.81 -12.68
C ALA A 55 4.40 2.29 -12.60
N ASP A 56 5.31 3.09 -12.05
CA ASP A 56 6.72 2.78 -11.91
C ASP A 56 7.09 2.07 -10.60
N LEU A 57 6.10 1.67 -9.78
CA LEU A 57 6.33 1.09 -8.45
C LEU A 57 7.21 -0.17 -8.47
N TYR A 58 7.24 -0.88 -9.61
CA TYR A 58 8.04 -2.08 -9.80
C TYR A 58 9.12 -1.92 -10.88
N THR A 59 9.33 -0.71 -11.39
CA THR A 59 10.40 -0.41 -12.33
C THR A 59 11.71 -0.36 -11.54
N PRO A 60 12.71 -1.21 -11.85
CA PRO A 60 14.00 -1.12 -11.19
C PRO A 60 14.66 0.22 -11.54
N PRO A 61 15.35 0.88 -10.59
CA PRO A 61 16.06 2.13 -10.90
C PRO A 61 17.09 1.87 -12.00
N ALA A 62 17.18 2.80 -12.96
CA ALA A 62 18.19 2.73 -14.00
C ALA A 62 19.56 2.64 -13.33
N ARG A 63 20.30 1.57 -13.65
CA ARG A 63 21.60 1.30 -13.07
C ARG A 63 22.54 2.43 -13.53
N ALA A 64 22.87 3.35 -12.62
CA ALA A 64 23.89 4.35 -12.89
C ALA A 64 25.24 3.63 -13.04
N SER A 65 25.90 3.86 -14.17
CA SER A 65 27.27 3.41 -14.46
C SER A 65 28.29 4.28 -13.75
#